data_AF-A0A3D1FWY4-F1
#
_entry.id   AF-A0A3D1FWY4-F1
#
_cell.length_a   1.000
_cell.length_b   1.000
_cell.length_c   1.000
_cell.angle_alpha   90.00
_cell.angle_beta   90.00
_cell.angle_gamma   90.00
#
_symmetry.space_group_name_H-M   'P 1'
#
loop_
_entity.id
_entity.type
_entity.pdbx_description
1 polymer ?
#
loop_
_entity_poly.entity_id
_entity_poly.type
_entity_poly.pdbx_seq_one_letter_code
_entity_poly.pdbx_strand_id
1 'polypeptide(L)'
;MFEVDLRSDTVTRPSRAMLNAMISSPVGDDVWGDDPTVLKLEAMFAERFGTEKALFCVSGTQANQIALMSHLSPGDEVICHPYAHIYNYEGGGIAANAHSSV
;
A
#
# COMPACT_ATOMS: atom_id res chain seq x y z
N MET A 1 19.09 -18.98 -7.27
CA MET A 1 17.67 -18.73 -7.00
C MET A 1 17.09 -20.01 -6.43
N PHE A 2 16.34 -19.96 -5.33
CA PHE A 2 15.76 -21.18 -4.73
C PHE A 2 14.66 -21.74 -5.63
N GLU A 3 14.67 -23.05 -5.83
CA GLU A 3 13.61 -23.78 -6.56
C GLU A 3 12.32 -23.87 -5.73
N VAL A 4 12.46 -23.92 -4.40
CA VAL A 4 11.38 -23.78 -3.43
C VAL A 4 11.78 -22.70 -2.43
N ASP A 5 11.07 -21.57 -2.43
CA ASP A 5 11.35 -20.41 -1.57
C ASP A 5 10.21 -20.21 -0.56
N LEU A 6 10.45 -20.54 0.71
CA LEU A 6 9.46 -20.48 1.80
C LEU A 6 9.71 -19.30 2.76
N ARG A 7 10.51 -18.31 2.36
CA ARG A 7 10.84 -17.17 3.24
C ARG A 7 9.65 -16.26 3.50
N SER A 8 8.82 -16.01 2.48
CA SER A 8 7.59 -15.20 2.51
C SER A 8 6.86 -15.33 1.17
N ASP A 9 5.56 -15.06 1.15
CA ASP A 9 4.74 -14.86 -0.06
C ASP A 9 5.16 -13.66 -0.92
N THR A 10 5.91 -12.70 -0.37
CA THR A 10 6.49 -11.56 -1.11
C THR A 10 7.53 -11.97 -2.14
N VAL A 11 8.00 -13.23 -2.15
CA VAL A 11 8.96 -13.76 -3.14
C VAL A 11 8.29 -14.14 -4.48
N THR A 12 6.96 -14.00 -4.57
CA THR A 12 6.19 -14.30 -5.79
C THR A 12 6.70 -13.50 -6.99
N ARG A 13 6.54 -14.10 -8.18
CA ARG A 13 6.91 -13.49 -9.47
C ARG A 13 5.68 -13.35 -10.35
N PRO A 14 5.60 -12.30 -11.18
CA PRO A 14 4.46 -12.11 -12.07
C PRO A 14 4.36 -13.28 -13.05
N SER A 15 3.14 -13.83 -13.18
CA SER A 15 2.85 -14.86 -14.17
C SER A 15 2.92 -14.30 -15.60
N ARG A 16 2.97 -15.18 -16.61
CA ARG A 16 2.94 -14.72 -18.02
C ARG A 16 1.71 -13.86 -18.33
N ALA A 17 0.55 -14.24 -17.81
CA ALA A 17 -0.69 -13.48 -18.01
C ALA A 17 -0.61 -12.09 -17.35
N MET A 18 -0.04 -12.00 -16.14
CA MET A 18 0.18 -10.72 -15.47
C MET A 18 1.15 -9.83 -16.24
N LEU A 19 2.27 -10.39 -16.73
CA LEU A 19 3.23 -9.66 -17.57
C LEU A 19 2.57 -9.14 -18.85
N ASN A 20 1.76 -9.96 -19.51
CA ASN A 20 1.03 -9.53 -20.72
C ASN A 20 0.07 -8.39 -20.40
N ALA A 21 -0.68 -8.48 -19.29
CA ALA A 21 -1.57 -7.41 -18.85
C ALA A 21 -0.79 -6.10 -18.62
N MET A 22 0.31 -6.16 -17.86
CA MET A 22 1.19 -5.01 -17.59
C MET A 22 1.70 -4.35 -18.88
N ILE A 23 2.19 -5.13 -19.84
CA ILE A 23 2.72 -4.61 -21.11
C ILE A 23 1.63 -3.98 -21.98
N SER A 24 0.40 -4.51 -21.91
CA SER A 24 -0.72 -4.05 -22.73
C SER A 24 -1.53 -2.91 -22.11
N SER A 25 -1.31 -2.60 -20.84
CA SER A 25 -2.09 -1.59 -20.11
C SER A 25 -1.79 -0.18 -20.64
N PRO A 26 -2.83 0.64 -20.92
CA PRO A 26 -2.63 2.05 -21.19
C PRO A 26 -2.15 2.75 -19.90
N VAL A 27 -1.23 3.70 -20.03
CA VAL A 27 -0.63 4.44 -18.92
C VAL A 27 -0.72 5.94 -19.16
N GLY A 28 -0.60 6.72 -18.09
CA GLY A 28 -0.59 8.18 -18.09
C GLY A 28 0.31 8.72 -16.99
N ASP A 29 0.07 9.96 -16.59
CA ASP A 29 0.67 10.62 -15.44
C ASP A 29 -0.32 10.62 -14.26
N ASP A 30 -0.05 9.76 -13.29
CA ASP A 30 -0.88 9.60 -12.10
C ASP A 30 -0.94 10.88 -11.23
N VAL A 31 0.08 11.73 -11.27
CA VAL A 31 0.06 13.01 -10.53
C VAL A 31 -0.99 13.97 -11.11
N TRP A 32 -1.19 13.93 -12.43
CA TRP A 32 -2.26 14.68 -13.10
C TRP A 32 -3.60 13.94 -13.11
N GLY A 33 -3.63 12.70 -12.63
CA GLY A 33 -4.83 11.87 -12.53
C GLY A 33 -5.34 11.39 -13.90
N ASP A 34 -4.44 11.21 -14.88
CA ASP A 34 -4.81 10.76 -16.23
C ASP A 34 -4.28 9.35 -16.56
N ASP A 35 -3.72 8.61 -15.61
CA ASP A 35 -3.39 7.18 -15.79
C ASP A 35 -4.66 6.31 -15.74
N PRO A 36 -5.12 5.76 -16.88
CA PRO A 36 -6.38 5.01 -16.94
C PRO A 36 -6.30 3.66 -16.23
N THR A 37 -5.10 3.09 -16.07
CA THR A 37 -4.92 1.79 -15.38
C THR A 37 -5.01 1.98 -13.87
N VAL A 38 -4.39 3.04 -13.33
CA VAL A 38 -4.50 3.37 -11.90
C VAL A 38 -5.93 3.72 -11.53
N LEU A 39 -6.58 4.62 -12.28
CA LEU A 39 -7.97 5.01 -12.04
C LEU A 39 -8.93 3.81 -12.03
N LYS A 40 -8.74 2.88 -12.97
CA LYS A 40 -9.55 1.65 -13.03
C LYS A 40 -9.31 0.75 -11.82
N LEU A 41 -8.06 0.60 -11.39
CA LEU A 41 -7.69 -0.21 -10.24
C LEU A 41 -8.34 0.34 -8.96
N GLU A 42 -8.20 1.65 -8.73
CA GLU A 42 -8.75 2.33 -7.56
C GLU A 42 -10.28 2.28 -7.55
N ALA A 43 -10.95 2.56 -8.67
CA ALA A 43 -12.40 2.48 -8.76
C ALA A 43 -12.92 1.07 -8.47
N MET A 44 -12.28 0.04 -9.01
CA MET A 44 -12.63 -1.37 -8.76
C MET A 44 -12.49 -1.72 -7.27
N PHE A 45 -11.46 -1.22 -6.59
CA PHE A 45 -11.25 -1.52 -5.17
C PHE A 45 -12.14 -0.70 -4.24
N ALA A 46 -12.43 0.55 -4.58
CA ALA A 46 -13.42 1.37 -3.88
C ALA A 46 -14.81 0.70 -3.91
N GLU A 47 -15.24 0.24 -5.09
CA GLU A 47 -16.49 -0.52 -5.24
C GLU A 47 -16.46 -1.82 -4.42
N ARG A 48 -15.38 -2.60 -4.52
CA ARG A 48 -15.24 -3.88 -3.82
C ARG A 48 -15.33 -3.76 -2.30
N PHE A 49 -14.77 -2.70 -1.73
CA PHE A 49 -14.73 -2.50 -0.28
C PHE A 49 -15.85 -1.58 0.24
N GLY A 50 -16.68 -1.04 -0.65
CA GLY A 50 -17.76 -0.13 -0.29
C GLY A 50 -17.26 1.22 0.26
N THR A 51 -16.10 1.68 -0.21
CA THR A 51 -15.53 2.99 0.15
C THR A 51 -15.77 4.01 -0.96
N GLU A 52 -15.74 5.30 -0.63
CA GLU A 52 -15.94 6.37 -1.63
C GLU A 52 -14.78 6.43 -2.63
N LYS A 53 -13.56 6.14 -2.16
CA LYS A 53 -12.30 6.18 -2.92
C LYS A 53 -11.34 5.08 -2.44
N ALA A 54 -10.35 4.80 -3.28
CA ALA A 54 -9.17 4.01 -2.96
C ALA A 54 -7.95 4.73 -3.54
N LEU A 55 -6.75 4.40 -3.04
CA LEU A 55 -5.49 4.98 -3.49
C LEU A 55 -4.46 3.87 -3.73
N PHE A 56 -3.85 3.83 -4.92
CA PHE A 56 -2.74 2.94 -5.19
C PHE A 56 -1.47 3.42 -4.47
N CYS A 57 -0.81 2.51 -3.75
CA CYS A 57 0.43 2.78 -3.02
C CYS A 57 1.52 1.82 -3.49
N VAL A 58 2.78 2.27 -3.50
CA VAL A 58 3.90 1.45 -3.98
C VAL A 58 4.27 0.33 -3.00
N SER A 59 3.80 0.39 -1.75
CA SER A 59 4.00 -0.64 -0.73
C SER A 59 2.93 -0.60 0.35
N GLY A 60 2.78 -1.70 1.09
CA GLY A 60 1.93 -1.74 2.29
C GLY A 60 2.40 -0.77 3.39
N THR A 61 3.72 -0.62 3.56
CA THR A 61 4.28 0.37 4.49
C THR A 61 3.85 1.79 4.12
N GLN A 62 3.95 2.20 2.86
CA GLN A 62 3.49 3.53 2.44
C GLN A 62 1.98 3.71 2.70
N ALA A 63 1.16 2.70 2.39
CA ALA A 63 -0.28 2.75 2.64
C ALA A 63 -0.60 2.97 4.12
N ASN A 64 0.05 2.21 5.02
CA ASN A 64 -0.10 2.39 6.47
C ASN A 64 0.34 3.78 6.93
N GLN A 65 1.49 4.26 6.46
CA GLN A 65 1.99 5.58 6.85
C GLN A 65 1.08 6.72 6.38
N ILE A 66 0.52 6.63 5.17
CA ILE A 66 -0.49 7.59 4.69
C ILE A 66 -1.74 7.54 5.57
N ALA A 67 -2.23 6.33 5.90
CA ALA A 67 -3.41 6.17 6.76
C ALA A 67 -3.18 6.78 8.15
N LEU A 68 -2.03 6.51 8.78
CA LEU A 68 -1.65 7.07 10.07
C LEU A 68 -1.59 8.60 10.03
N MET A 69 -0.89 9.18 9.05
CA MET A 69 -0.80 10.64 8.92
C MET A 69 -2.15 11.30 8.59
N SER A 70 -3.09 10.57 7.98
CA SER A 70 -4.43 11.08 7.65
C SER A 70 -5.39 11.03 8.83
N HIS A 71 -5.16 10.13 9.79
CA HIS A 71 -6.03 9.91 10.94
C HIS A 71 -5.54 10.58 12.23
N LEU A 72 -4.25 10.91 12.32
CA LEU A 72 -3.62 11.37 13.55
C LEU A 72 -3.18 12.83 13.46
N SER A 73 -3.17 13.48 14.62
CA SER A 73 -2.49 14.75 14.86
C SER A 73 -1.24 14.53 15.73
N PRO A 74 -0.23 15.43 15.64
CA PRO A 74 0.94 15.35 16.51
C PRO A 74 0.55 15.27 18.00
N GLY A 75 1.11 14.29 18.71
CA GLY A 75 0.80 14.02 20.12
C GLY A 75 -0.32 13.00 20.36
N ASP A 76 -0.99 12.52 19.31
CA ASP A 76 -1.93 11.41 19.42
C ASP A 76 -1.23 10.07 19.71
N GLU A 77 -2.03 9.04 20.02
CA GLU A 77 -1.58 7.70 20.35
C GLU A 77 -2.24 6.64 19.46
N VAL A 78 -1.45 5.66 19.01
CA VAL A 78 -1.90 4.55 18.18
C VAL A 78 -1.94 3.28 19.00
N ILE A 79 -3.13 2.86 19.42
CA ILE A 79 -3.31 1.56 20.08
C ILE A 79 -3.24 0.46 19.03
N CYS A 80 -2.21 -0.40 19.11
CA CYS A 80 -2.05 -1.54 18.22
C CYS A 80 -1.51 -2.77 18.97
N HIS A 81 -1.59 -3.94 18.35
CA HIS A 81 -1.03 -5.15 18.94
C HIS A 81 0.50 -5.04 19.02
N PRO A 82 1.17 -5.56 20.07
CA PRO A 82 2.63 -5.50 20.20
C PRO A 82 3.44 -6.09 19.04
N TYR A 83 2.81 -6.95 18.23
CA TYR A 83 3.42 -7.57 17.03
C TYR A 83 2.90 -6.98 15.71
N ALA A 84 2.19 -5.85 15.75
CA ALA A 84 1.70 -5.19 14.55
C ALA A 84 2.86 -4.72 13.66
N HIS A 85 2.66 -4.81 12.33
CA HIS A 85 3.68 -4.45 11.34
C HIS A 85 4.05 -2.97 11.42
N ILE A 86 3.04 -2.09 11.59
CA ILE A 86 3.21 -0.64 11.76
C ILE A 86 4.11 -0.27 12.94
N TYR A 87 4.18 -1.13 13.96
CA TYR A 87 5.01 -0.92 15.14
C TYR A 87 6.42 -1.50 14.96
N ASN A 88 6.54 -2.74 14.48
CA ASN A 88 7.82 -3.47 14.49
C ASN A 88 8.65 -3.33 13.20
N TYR A 89 8.02 -3.16 12.05
CA TYR A 89 8.65 -3.40 10.74
C TYR A 89 8.57 -2.22 9.78
N GLU A 90 8.16 -1.05 10.25
CA GLU A 90 8.02 0.17 9.43
C GLU A 90 8.96 1.30 9.89
N GLY A 91 10.07 0.93 10.54
CA GLY A 91 11.16 1.85 10.85
C GLY A 91 10.78 2.97 11.83
N GLY A 92 9.79 2.76 12.70
CA GLY A 92 9.32 3.77 13.65
C GLY A 92 8.48 4.88 13.00
N GLY A 93 7.87 4.62 11.83
CA GLY A 93 7.12 5.61 11.06
C GLY A 93 6.00 6.34 11.84
N ILE A 94 5.37 5.70 12.82
CA ILE A 94 4.34 6.34 13.67
C ILE A 94 4.91 7.59 14.38
N ALA A 95 6.11 7.49 14.96
CA ALA A 95 6.76 8.62 15.63
C ALA A 95 7.39 9.60 14.61
N ALA A 96 8.05 9.07 13.59
CA ALA A 96 8.83 9.90 12.65
C ALA A 96 7.95 10.72 11.69
N ASN A 97 6.86 10.13 11.18
CA ASN A 97 6.02 10.72 10.14
C ASN A 97 4.73 11.31 10.70
N ALA A 98 4.10 10.63 11.67
CA ALA A 98 2.83 11.07 12.26
C ALA A 98 2.99 11.78 13.62
N HIS A 99 4.22 11.90 14.14
CA HIS A 99 4.52 12.56 15.42
C HIS A 99 3.66 12.04 16.59
N SER A 100 3.36 10.75 16.56
CA SER A 100 2.46 10.09 17.49
C SER A 100 3.17 8.98 18.27
N SER A 101 2.64 8.61 19.43
CA SER A 101 3.14 7.48 20.23
C SER A 101 2.38 6.18 19.95
N VAL A 102 2.93 5.08 20.49
CA VAL A 102 2.36 3.71 20.47
C VAL A 102 2.44 3.14 21.87
#